data_AF-A0A261ATK8-F1
#
_entry.id   AF-A0A261ATK8-F1
#
_cell.length_a   1.000
_cell.length_b   1.000
_cell.length_c   1.000
_cell.angle_alpha   90.00
_cell.angle_beta   90.00
_cell.angle_gamma   90.00
#
_symmetry.space_group_name_H-M   'P 1'
#
loop_
_entity.id
_entity.type
_entity.pdbx_description
1 polymer ?
#
loop_
_entity_poly.entity_id
_entity_poly.type
_entity_poly.pdbx_seq_one_letter_code
_entity_poly.pdbx_strand_id
1 'polypeptide(L)'
;MKILILLTFLPSFLLASIEDGGWTTEEKDVVPQKEKCNIERHDAKELTQKEFLKRYAYSEPVIIYNVDNEEFKKLTEKQEMLSTWHDVDVTLNSANTYSYTRVPTTFGNYIEEKMKPQNLEMLGNETLYLFGDIDQKYTYDYPKLSREELPLECEMKPGELIYFPDKWWHATLNIQSSVFISTFLSP
;
A
#
# COMPACT_ATOMS: atom_id res chain seq x y z
N MET A 1 -0.35 42.61 48.06
CA MET A 1 0.04 41.28 47.55
C MET A 1 -0.54 41.14 46.15
N LYS A 2 0.28 41.02 45.10
CA LYS A 2 -0.19 40.84 43.70
C LYS A 2 0.18 39.43 43.25
N ILE A 3 -0.81 38.64 42.86
CA ILE A 3 -0.60 37.31 42.29
C ILE A 3 -0.32 37.47 40.79
N LEU A 4 0.81 36.94 40.34
CA LEU A 4 1.16 36.88 38.92
C LEU A 4 0.73 35.51 38.39
N ILE A 5 -0.28 35.47 37.53
CA ILE A 5 -0.72 34.24 36.85
C ILE A 5 0.04 34.16 35.52
N LEU A 6 0.93 33.17 35.40
CA LEU A 6 1.65 32.90 34.17
C LEU A 6 0.81 31.94 33.29
N LEU A 7 0.02 32.50 32.37
CA LEU A 7 -0.67 31.72 31.35
C LEU A 7 0.32 31.30 30.25
N THR A 8 0.93 30.13 30.41
CA THR A 8 1.72 29.50 29.36
C THR A 8 0.80 28.98 28.27
N PHE A 9 0.59 29.77 27.23
CA PHE A 9 0.12 29.24 25.95
C PHE A 9 1.21 28.32 25.39
N LEU A 10 1.06 27.03 25.62
CA LEU A 10 1.71 26.03 24.78
C LEU A 10 1.14 26.23 23.36
N PRO A 11 1.98 26.49 22.34
CA PRO A 11 1.50 26.41 20.98
C PRO A 11 1.10 24.95 20.77
N SER A 12 -0.19 24.70 20.56
CA SER A 12 -0.61 23.45 19.96
C SER A 12 0.08 23.39 18.61
N PHE A 13 1.13 22.58 18.52
CA PHE A 13 1.62 22.08 17.25
C PHE A 13 0.46 21.29 16.65
N LEU A 14 -0.31 21.98 15.81
CA LEU A 14 -1.04 21.34 14.73
C LEU A 14 0.04 20.69 13.86
N LEU A 15 0.46 19.49 14.26
CA LEU A 15 0.90 18.48 13.32
C LEU A 15 -0.21 18.44 12.27
N ALA A 16 0.12 18.90 11.07
CA ALA A 16 -0.75 18.70 9.93
C ALA A 16 -0.82 17.19 9.74
N SER A 17 -1.88 16.58 10.29
CA SER A 17 -2.25 15.22 9.93
C SER A 17 -2.41 15.23 8.43
N ILE A 18 -1.55 14.49 7.73
CA ILE A 18 -1.69 14.27 6.30
C ILE A 18 -3.10 13.69 6.12
N GLU A 19 -3.96 14.43 5.42
CA GLU A 19 -5.38 14.12 5.30
C GLU A 19 -5.56 12.99 4.28
N ASP A 20 -5.16 11.79 4.70
CA ASP A 20 -5.17 10.58 3.89
C ASP A 20 -6.54 9.88 3.98
N GLY A 21 -7.62 10.63 3.68
CA GLY A 21 -8.99 10.11 3.67
C GLY A 21 -9.49 9.52 5.00
N GLY A 22 -8.93 9.94 6.14
CA GLY A 22 -9.23 9.38 7.46
C GLY A 22 -8.52 8.05 7.77
N TRP A 23 -7.58 7.62 6.94
CA TRP A 23 -6.63 6.57 7.27
C TRP A 23 -5.53 7.12 8.19
N THR A 24 -5.12 6.31 9.15
CA THR A 24 -4.08 6.67 10.13
C THR A 24 -3.18 5.47 10.38
N THR A 25 -1.89 5.74 10.58
CA THR A 25 -0.90 4.76 11.02
C THR A 25 -0.15 5.35 12.21
N GLU A 26 0.01 4.59 13.29
CA GLU A 26 0.88 5.01 14.38
C GLU A 26 2.35 4.95 13.93
N GLU A 27 3.18 5.92 14.35
CA GLU A 27 4.59 6.02 13.93
C GLU A 27 5.39 4.73 14.20
N LYS A 28 5.08 4.03 15.30
CA LYS A 28 5.67 2.75 15.69
C LYS A 28 5.40 1.59 14.72
N ASP A 29 4.30 1.68 13.95
CA ASP A 29 3.82 0.64 13.05
C ASP A 29 4.20 0.94 11.57
N VAL A 30 4.77 2.12 11.27
CA VAL A 30 5.28 2.43 9.92
C VAL A 30 6.50 1.56 9.60
N VAL A 31 6.47 0.83 8.48
CA VAL A 31 7.61 0.01 8.04
C VAL A 31 8.64 0.88 7.31
N PRO A 32 9.85 1.09 7.86
CA PRO A 32 10.84 1.96 7.24
C PRO A 32 11.30 1.40 5.89
N GLN A 33 11.13 2.18 4.82
CA GLN A 33 11.63 1.84 3.49
C GLN A 33 13.05 2.37 3.27
N LYS A 34 13.83 1.67 2.45
CA LYS A 34 15.08 2.20 1.88
C LYS A 34 14.70 2.93 0.60
N GLU A 35 15.17 4.17 0.41
CA GLU A 35 14.75 5.08 -0.67
C GLU A 35 15.06 4.61 -2.12
N LYS A 36 15.54 3.38 -2.32
CA LYS A 36 16.17 2.93 -3.56
C LYS A 36 15.17 2.33 -4.56
N CYS A 37 14.15 3.09 -4.91
CA CYS A 37 13.24 2.73 -5.99
C CYS A 37 14.01 2.55 -7.32
N ASN A 38 13.75 1.45 -8.02
CA ASN A 38 14.38 1.09 -9.30
C ASN A 38 13.38 0.84 -10.46
N ILE A 39 12.09 1.09 -10.26
CA ILE A 39 11.07 1.13 -11.32
C ILE A 39 10.97 2.55 -11.88
N GLU A 40 10.84 2.67 -13.20
CA GLU A 40 10.66 3.97 -13.85
C GLU A 40 9.33 4.63 -13.45
N ARG A 41 9.37 5.95 -13.22
CA ARG A 41 8.19 6.80 -13.02
C ARG A 41 7.94 7.66 -14.25
N HIS A 42 6.70 7.66 -14.74
CA HIS A 42 6.28 8.43 -15.90
C HIS A 42 5.04 9.29 -15.60
N ASP A 43 5.00 10.54 -16.04
CA ASP A 43 3.81 11.39 -15.88
C ASP A 43 2.70 10.90 -16.82
N ALA A 44 1.49 10.73 -16.28
CA ALA A 44 0.30 10.37 -17.05
C ALA A 44 -0.03 11.36 -18.17
N LYS A 45 0.34 12.64 -18.02
CA LYS A 45 0.11 13.70 -19.02
C LYS A 45 1.03 13.60 -20.23
N GLU A 46 2.18 12.96 -20.06
CA GLU A 46 3.18 12.77 -21.12
C GLU A 46 3.09 11.37 -21.74
N LEU A 47 2.58 10.37 -20.99
CA LEU A 47 2.47 8.99 -21.43
C LEU A 47 1.37 8.77 -22.48
N THR A 48 1.73 8.85 -23.76
CA THR A 48 0.78 8.52 -24.83
C THR A 48 0.48 7.02 -24.91
N GLN A 49 -0.74 6.64 -25.31
CA GLN A 49 -1.10 5.23 -25.54
C GLN A 49 -0.14 4.53 -26.53
N LYS A 50 0.31 5.24 -27.57
CA LYS A 50 1.24 4.72 -28.58
C LYS A 50 2.62 4.42 -27.98
N GLU A 51 3.08 5.25 -27.06
CA GLU A 51 4.33 5.03 -26.33
C GLU A 51 4.18 3.87 -25.35
N PHE A 52 3.10 3.85 -24.57
CA PHE A 52 2.81 2.76 -23.64
C PHE A 52 2.78 1.39 -24.33
N LEU A 53 2.06 1.29 -25.45
CA LEU A 53 1.98 0.06 -26.25
C LEU A 53 3.30 -0.34 -26.92
N LYS A 54 4.21 0.61 -27.15
CA LYS A 54 5.51 0.35 -27.78
C LYS A 54 6.59 -0.03 -26.77
N ARG A 55 6.54 0.53 -25.55
CA ARG A 55 7.62 0.47 -24.57
C ARG A 55 7.29 -0.42 -23.38
N TYR A 56 6.18 -0.19 -22.70
CA TYR A 56 5.86 -0.87 -21.43
C TYR A 56 5.04 -2.13 -21.65
N ALA A 57 4.03 -2.07 -22.50
CA ALA A 57 3.12 -3.18 -22.75
C ALA A 57 3.87 -4.47 -23.10
N TYR A 58 3.58 -5.55 -22.35
CA TYR A 58 4.19 -6.87 -22.49
C TYR A 58 5.72 -6.93 -22.26
N SER A 59 6.35 -5.83 -21.82
CA SER A 59 7.81 -5.64 -21.90
C SER A 59 8.46 -5.28 -20.57
N GLU A 60 8.10 -4.15 -19.96
CA GLU A 60 8.69 -3.65 -18.72
C GLU A 60 7.66 -2.92 -17.84
N PRO A 61 7.77 -2.97 -16.50
CA PRO A 61 6.85 -2.27 -15.60
C PRO A 61 7.13 -0.77 -15.52
N VAL A 62 6.10 0.00 -15.17
CA VAL A 62 6.17 1.45 -15.00
C VAL A 62 5.22 1.92 -13.91
N ILE A 63 5.67 2.89 -13.11
CA ILE A 63 4.82 3.64 -12.17
C ILE A 63 4.34 4.90 -12.90
N ILE A 64 3.03 5.09 -12.97
CA ILE A 64 2.39 6.22 -13.62
C ILE A 64 1.85 7.14 -12.53
N TYR A 65 2.33 8.38 -12.50
CA TYR A 65 1.92 9.41 -11.53
C TYR A 65 1.16 10.54 -12.21
N ASN A 66 0.55 11.45 -11.43
CA ASN A 66 -0.35 12.50 -11.92
C ASN A 66 -1.59 11.97 -12.69
N VAL A 67 -2.02 10.75 -12.37
CA VAL A 67 -3.28 10.16 -12.86
C VAL A 67 -4.47 10.88 -12.22
N ASP A 68 -5.52 11.16 -12.99
CA ASP A 68 -6.79 11.63 -12.43
C ASP A 68 -7.48 10.47 -11.70
N ASN A 69 -7.54 10.57 -10.38
CA ASN A 69 -7.99 9.50 -9.48
C ASN A 69 -8.90 10.03 -8.36
N GLU A 70 -9.45 11.24 -8.50
CA GLU A 70 -10.16 11.94 -7.42
C GLU A 70 -11.44 11.20 -6.97
N GLU A 71 -12.18 10.60 -7.91
CA GLU A 71 -13.38 9.80 -7.58
C GLU A 71 -13.02 8.56 -6.75
N PHE A 72 -12.01 7.79 -7.16
CA PHE A 72 -11.54 6.63 -6.41
C PHE A 72 -11.03 7.04 -5.03
N LYS A 73 -10.21 8.09 -4.97
CA LYS A 73 -9.63 8.62 -3.72
C LYS A 73 -10.73 8.92 -2.70
N LYS A 74 -11.79 9.61 -3.12
CA LYS A 74 -12.99 9.87 -2.31
C LYS A 74 -13.72 8.58 -1.90
N LEU A 75 -13.98 7.67 -2.84
CA LEU A 75 -14.64 6.38 -2.55
C LEU A 75 -13.83 5.49 -1.60
N THR A 76 -12.51 5.70 -1.51
CA THR A 76 -11.60 5.02 -0.58
C THR A 76 -11.37 5.75 0.74
N GLU A 77 -12.05 6.86 1.02
CA GLU A 77 -12.03 7.48 2.34
C GLU A 77 -12.62 6.52 3.38
N LYS A 78 -11.97 6.39 4.54
CA LYS A 78 -12.35 5.39 5.56
C LYS A 78 -13.82 5.50 5.97
N GLN A 79 -14.36 6.72 6.08
CA GLN A 79 -15.76 6.95 6.44
C GLN A 79 -16.73 6.69 5.29
N GLU A 80 -16.36 6.96 4.03
CA GLU A 80 -17.18 6.63 2.85
C GLU A 80 -17.30 5.10 2.71
N MET A 81 -16.17 4.40 2.84
CA MET A 81 -16.10 2.93 2.82
C MET A 81 -16.90 2.28 3.94
N LEU A 82 -16.78 2.77 5.18
CA LEU A 82 -17.56 2.26 6.31
C LEU A 82 -19.06 2.56 6.13
N SER A 83 -19.44 3.80 5.81
CA SER A 83 -20.86 4.15 5.67
C SER A 83 -21.58 3.41 4.54
N THR A 84 -20.85 3.03 3.48
CA THR A 84 -21.43 2.32 2.32
C THR A 84 -21.36 0.79 2.45
N TRP A 85 -20.30 0.25 3.06
CA TRP A 85 -20.00 -1.18 3.00
C TRP A 85 -19.80 -1.89 4.35
N HIS A 86 -19.91 -1.22 5.51
CA HIS A 86 -19.63 -1.82 6.83
C HIS A 86 -20.25 -3.22 7.03
N ASP A 87 -21.54 -3.39 6.71
CA ASP A 87 -22.29 -4.63 6.91
C ASP A 87 -22.19 -5.63 5.74
N VAL A 88 -21.35 -5.38 4.73
CA VAL A 88 -21.16 -6.31 3.60
C VAL A 88 -20.34 -7.51 4.06
N ASP A 89 -20.90 -8.71 3.88
CA ASP A 89 -20.19 -9.98 4.13
C ASP A 89 -19.00 -10.15 3.18
N VAL A 90 -17.83 -10.42 3.75
CA VAL A 90 -16.59 -10.73 3.04
C VAL A 90 -15.93 -12.00 3.60
N THR A 91 -15.03 -12.60 2.82
CA THR A 91 -14.24 -13.76 3.27
C THR A 91 -12.77 -13.47 3.10
N LEU A 92 -12.06 -13.39 4.22
CA LEU A 92 -10.61 -13.20 4.23
C LEU A 92 -9.91 -14.57 4.03
N ASN A 93 -8.75 -14.54 3.40
CA ASN A 93 -7.82 -15.67 3.30
C ASN A 93 -6.46 -15.20 3.84
N SER A 94 -5.66 -16.09 4.42
CA SER A 94 -4.29 -15.73 4.84
C SER A 94 -3.31 -15.67 3.67
N ALA A 95 -2.21 -14.95 3.85
CA ALA A 95 -1.33 -14.56 2.75
C ALA A 95 -0.57 -15.72 2.09
N ASN A 96 -0.31 -16.83 2.80
CA ASN A 96 0.54 -17.92 2.29
C ASN A 96 -0.11 -18.79 1.19
N THR A 97 0.72 -19.41 0.34
CA THR A 97 0.31 -20.23 -0.82
C THR A 97 -0.52 -21.48 -0.47
N TYR A 98 -0.61 -21.85 0.81
CA TYR A 98 -1.29 -23.06 1.29
C TYR A 98 -2.51 -22.72 2.19
N SER A 99 -3.02 -21.49 2.13
CA SER A 99 -4.08 -20.97 2.99
C SER A 99 -5.48 -21.54 2.65
N TYR A 100 -5.80 -22.73 3.16
CA TYR A 100 -7.16 -23.27 3.10
C TYR A 100 -8.14 -22.58 4.07
N THR A 101 -7.62 -21.82 5.04
CA THR A 101 -8.43 -21.14 6.07
C THR A 101 -9.13 -19.91 5.49
N ARG A 102 -10.43 -20.05 5.25
CA ARG A 102 -11.35 -18.94 5.01
C ARG A 102 -11.87 -18.39 6.33
N VAL A 103 -11.84 -17.07 6.50
CA VAL A 103 -12.38 -16.36 7.67
C VAL A 103 -13.53 -15.45 7.20
N PRO A 104 -14.80 -15.89 7.34
CA PRO A 104 -15.96 -15.03 7.12
C PRO A 104 -16.00 -13.89 8.14
N THR A 105 -16.34 -12.68 7.68
CA THR A 105 -16.46 -11.47 8.50
C THR A 105 -17.23 -10.40 7.73
N THR A 106 -17.60 -9.28 8.35
CA THR A 106 -18.04 -8.08 7.62
C THR A 106 -16.86 -7.23 7.17
N PHE A 107 -17.08 -6.37 6.18
CA PHE A 107 -16.08 -5.43 5.67
C PHE A 107 -15.70 -4.36 6.71
N GLY A 108 -16.65 -3.93 7.55
CA GLY A 108 -16.39 -3.05 8.70
C GLY A 108 -15.36 -3.64 9.66
N ASN A 109 -15.61 -4.87 10.14
CA ASN A 109 -14.67 -5.60 11.00
C ASN A 109 -13.28 -5.77 10.36
N TYR A 110 -13.21 -5.93 9.03
CA TYR A 110 -11.93 -5.99 8.32
C TYR A 110 -11.19 -4.64 8.38
N ILE A 111 -11.87 -3.52 8.08
CA ILE A 111 -11.29 -2.17 8.15
C ILE A 111 -10.88 -1.80 9.58
N GLU A 112 -11.65 -2.17 10.59
CA GLU A 112 -11.43 -1.72 11.97
C GLU A 112 -10.43 -2.58 12.73
N GLU A 113 -10.40 -3.90 12.51
CA GLU A 113 -9.52 -4.81 13.26
C GLU A 113 -8.30 -5.31 12.49
N LYS A 114 -8.35 -5.36 11.15
CA LYS A 114 -7.36 -6.09 10.32
C LYS A 114 -6.54 -5.19 9.41
N MET A 115 -7.08 -4.05 8.96
CA MET A 115 -6.37 -3.05 8.14
C MET A 115 -5.38 -2.24 8.98
N LYS A 116 -4.20 -2.83 9.18
CA LYS A 116 -3.04 -2.24 9.85
C LYS A 116 -1.75 -2.53 9.07
N PRO A 117 -0.69 -1.73 9.26
CA PRO A 117 0.62 -2.03 8.69
C PRO A 117 1.14 -3.41 9.09
N GLN A 118 2.04 -3.96 8.28
CA GLN A 118 2.68 -5.24 8.58
C GLN A 118 3.94 -5.04 9.42
N ASN A 119 4.14 -5.86 10.45
CA ASN A 119 5.43 -5.92 11.16
C ASN A 119 6.36 -6.91 10.43
N LEU A 120 7.66 -6.61 10.34
CA LEU A 120 8.68 -7.54 9.82
C LEU A 120 8.77 -8.85 10.61
N GLU A 121 8.28 -8.88 11.85
CA GLU A 121 8.17 -10.07 12.69
C GLU A 121 6.84 -10.85 12.50
N MET A 122 5.89 -10.32 11.73
CA MET A 122 4.58 -10.96 11.52
C MET A 122 4.71 -12.14 10.55
N LEU A 123 4.10 -13.27 10.89
CA LEU A 123 4.12 -14.46 10.05
C LEU A 123 3.08 -14.35 8.92
N GLY A 124 3.39 -14.88 7.73
CA GLY A 124 2.50 -14.86 6.55
C GLY A 124 1.21 -15.69 6.68
N ASN A 125 0.96 -16.34 7.82
CA ASN A 125 -0.34 -16.92 8.18
C ASN A 125 -1.21 -15.97 9.03
N GLU A 126 -0.62 -14.96 9.66
CA GLU A 126 -1.30 -13.90 10.43
C GLU A 126 -1.60 -12.67 9.56
N THR A 127 -0.79 -12.44 8.51
CA THR A 127 -1.08 -11.49 7.42
C THR A 127 -2.25 -11.97 6.56
N LEU A 128 -3.21 -11.08 6.28
CA LEU A 128 -4.40 -11.36 5.47
C LEU A 128 -4.45 -10.47 4.21
N TYR A 129 -3.54 -10.68 3.24
CA TYR A 129 -3.71 -10.25 1.84
C TYR A 129 -2.75 -11.02 0.90
N LEU A 130 -3.01 -10.92 -0.41
CA LEU A 130 -2.32 -11.62 -1.52
C LEU A 130 -0.81 -11.26 -1.59
N PHE A 131 0.17 -12.14 -1.86
CA PHE A 131 0.17 -13.60 -2.10
C PHE A 131 1.54 -14.24 -1.74
N GLY A 132 1.54 -15.44 -1.14
CA GLY A 132 2.71 -16.31 -0.96
C GLY A 132 3.49 -16.16 0.35
N ASP A 133 4.10 -17.25 0.81
CA ASP A 133 5.14 -17.18 1.86
C ASP A 133 6.49 -16.87 1.21
N ILE A 134 7.21 -15.87 1.73
CA ILE A 134 8.54 -15.51 1.23
C ILE A 134 9.54 -16.35 1.99
N ASP A 135 10.21 -17.30 1.31
CA ASP A 135 11.27 -18.12 1.92
C ASP A 135 12.26 -17.21 2.66
N GLN A 136 12.43 -17.45 3.96
CA GLN A 136 13.30 -16.66 4.84
C GLN A 136 14.75 -16.61 4.34
N LYS A 137 15.16 -17.56 3.49
CA LYS A 137 16.42 -17.48 2.74
C LYS A 137 16.57 -16.18 1.96
N TYR A 138 15.50 -15.67 1.33
CA TYR A 138 15.53 -14.39 0.61
C TYR A 138 15.94 -13.25 1.53
N THR A 139 15.52 -13.23 2.80
CA THR A 139 15.95 -12.21 3.78
C THR A 139 17.48 -12.18 3.99
N TYR A 140 18.15 -13.32 3.83
CA TYR A 140 19.62 -13.42 3.94
C TYR A 140 20.35 -13.20 2.62
N ASP A 141 19.76 -13.55 1.48
CA ASP A 141 20.42 -13.46 0.16
C ASP A 141 20.11 -12.14 -0.57
N TYR A 142 18.93 -11.55 -0.36
CA TYR A 142 18.52 -10.26 -0.91
C TYR A 142 19.53 -9.13 -0.69
N PRO A 143 20.13 -8.93 0.51
CA PRO A 143 21.14 -7.89 0.73
C PRO A 143 22.48 -8.14 0.02
N LYS A 144 22.67 -9.31 -0.60
CA LYS A 144 23.91 -9.74 -1.27
C LYS A 144 23.80 -9.74 -2.80
N LEU A 145 22.60 -9.58 -3.36
CA LEU A 145 22.38 -9.59 -4.81
C LEU A 145 23.14 -8.45 -5.50
N SER A 146 23.69 -8.71 -6.69
CA SER A 146 24.24 -7.65 -7.53
C SER A 146 23.13 -6.70 -7.99
N ARG A 147 23.50 -5.50 -8.50
CA ARG A 147 22.50 -4.50 -8.92
C ARG A 147 21.59 -5.03 -10.03
N GLU A 148 22.12 -5.95 -10.83
CA GLU A 148 21.51 -6.60 -11.98
C GLU A 148 20.62 -7.80 -11.58
N GLU A 149 20.79 -8.33 -10.37
CA GLU A 149 19.99 -9.42 -9.79
C GLU A 149 18.94 -8.92 -8.79
N LEU A 150 19.03 -7.66 -8.35
CA LEU A 150 17.99 -7.05 -7.51
C LEU A 150 16.65 -7.04 -8.26
N PRO A 151 15.56 -7.58 -7.66
CA PRO A 151 14.22 -7.40 -8.19
C PRO A 151 13.84 -5.92 -8.20
N LEU A 152 12.75 -5.64 -8.90
CA LEU A 152 12.17 -4.31 -8.92
C LEU A 152 11.37 -4.05 -7.64
N GLU A 153 11.77 -3.02 -6.89
CA GLU A 153 11.23 -2.62 -5.60
C GLU A 153 11.04 -1.10 -5.61
N CYS A 154 9.84 -0.63 -5.28
CA CYS A 154 9.54 0.78 -5.01
C CYS A 154 8.41 0.89 -3.99
N GLU A 155 8.48 1.94 -3.18
CA GLU A 155 7.31 2.44 -2.48
C GLU A 155 6.34 3.09 -3.49
N MET A 156 5.07 2.68 -3.43
CA MET A 156 3.96 3.31 -4.17
C MET A 156 3.38 4.45 -3.35
N LYS A 157 3.14 5.60 -3.97
CA LYS A 157 2.55 6.79 -3.32
C LYS A 157 1.04 6.90 -3.62
N PRO A 158 0.24 7.54 -2.75
CA PRO A 158 -1.20 7.75 -3.01
C PRO A 158 -1.45 8.44 -4.35
N GLY A 159 -2.32 7.83 -5.18
CA GLY A 159 -2.64 8.31 -6.53
C GLY A 159 -1.69 7.85 -7.65
N GLU A 160 -0.64 7.08 -7.33
CA GLU A 160 0.15 6.39 -8.36
C GLU A 160 -0.52 5.08 -8.80
N LEU A 161 -0.35 4.74 -10.07
CA LEU A 161 -0.69 3.45 -10.65
C LEU A 161 0.58 2.69 -11.01
N ILE A 162 0.66 1.39 -10.75
CA ILE A 162 1.72 0.53 -11.28
C ILE A 162 1.17 -0.37 -12.39
N TYR A 163 1.84 -0.37 -13.53
CA TYR A 163 1.68 -1.39 -14.55
C TYR A 163 2.85 -2.38 -14.47
N PHE A 164 2.56 -3.67 -14.58
CA PHE A 164 3.55 -4.71 -14.86
C PHE A 164 2.98 -5.72 -15.88
N PRO A 165 3.80 -6.31 -16.76
CA PRO A 165 3.34 -7.25 -17.78
C PRO A 165 2.80 -8.57 -17.23
N ASP A 166 2.15 -9.36 -18.10
CA ASP A 166 1.73 -10.70 -17.76
C ASP A 166 2.93 -11.62 -17.44
N LYS A 167 2.70 -12.59 -16.54
CA LYS A 167 3.72 -13.57 -16.07
C LYS A 167 4.88 -12.97 -15.25
N TRP A 168 4.78 -11.71 -14.81
CA TRP A 168 5.71 -11.13 -13.84
C TRP A 168 5.37 -11.53 -12.40
N TRP A 169 6.38 -12.00 -11.67
CA TRP A 169 6.31 -12.20 -10.22
C TRP A 169 6.31 -10.84 -9.52
N HIS A 170 5.43 -10.68 -8.54
CA HIS A 170 5.31 -9.46 -7.75
C HIS A 170 4.98 -9.82 -6.30
N ALA A 171 5.35 -8.92 -5.38
CA ALA A 171 5.00 -8.98 -3.97
C ALA A 171 4.65 -7.56 -3.50
N THR A 172 3.72 -7.45 -2.55
CA THR A 172 3.27 -6.16 -2.00
C THR A 172 3.36 -6.20 -0.47
N LEU A 173 3.92 -5.15 0.13
CA LEU A 173 3.99 -4.99 1.57
C LEU A 173 3.23 -3.71 1.97
N ASN A 174 2.22 -3.84 2.85
CA ASN A 174 1.52 -2.68 3.40
C ASN A 174 2.39 -2.05 4.50
N ILE A 175 3.18 -1.04 4.10
CA ILE A 175 4.12 -0.33 4.96
C ILE A 175 3.45 0.69 5.90
N GLN A 176 2.22 1.07 5.55
CA GLN A 176 1.31 1.95 6.26
C GLN A 176 -0.12 1.42 6.08
N SER A 177 -1.11 2.14 6.59
CA SER A 177 -2.53 1.91 6.26
C SER A 177 -2.72 2.19 4.77
N SER A 178 -3.00 1.16 3.97
CA SER A 178 -2.97 1.24 2.50
C SER A 178 -4.22 0.64 1.89
N VAL A 179 -4.86 1.39 0.98
CA VAL A 179 -5.96 0.91 0.14
C VAL A 179 -5.51 0.97 -1.31
N PHE A 180 -5.60 -0.15 -2.02
CA PHE A 180 -5.31 -0.23 -3.45
C PHE A 180 -6.30 -1.16 -4.15
N ILE A 181 -6.43 -1.00 -5.46
CA ILE A 181 -7.18 -1.92 -6.33
C ILE A 181 -6.24 -2.44 -7.42
N SER A 182 -6.34 -3.74 -7.71
CA SER A 182 -5.65 -4.35 -8.85
C SER A 182 -6.68 -4.83 -9.86
N THR A 183 -6.51 -4.44 -11.12
CA THR A 183 -7.34 -4.92 -12.23
C THR A 183 -6.52 -5.79 -13.17
N PHE A 184 -7.08 -6.95 -13.53
CA PHE A 184 -6.45 -7.90 -14.43
C PHE A 184 -7.15 -7.81 -15.79
N LEU A 185 -6.52 -7.11 -16.72
CA LEU A 185 -7.03 -6.97 -18.09
C LEU A 185 -6.73 -8.25 -18.87
N SER A 186 -7.77 -8.90 -19.40
CA SER A 186 -7.58 -9.93 -20.43
C SER A 186 -7.09 -9.27 -21.72
N PRO A 187 -6.18 -9.91 -22.48
CA PRO A 187 -6.04 -9.64 -23.91
C PRO A 187 -7.32 -10.02 -24.67
#